data_AF-A0A6G2X889-F1
#
_entry.id   AF-A0A6G2X889-F1
#
_cell.length_a   1.000
_cell.length_b   1.000
_cell.length_c   1.000
_cell.angle_alpha   90.00
_cell.angle_beta   90.00
_cell.angle_gamma   90.00
#
_symmetry.space_group_name_H-M   'P 1'
#
loop_
_entity.id
_entity.type
_entity.pdbx_description
1 polymer ?
#
loop_
_entity_poly.entity_id
_entity_poly.type
_entity_poly.pdbx_seq_one_letter_code
_entity_poly.pdbx_strand_id
1 'polypeptide(L)'
;MSSKPVVLIAEELSPATVDALGPDFEIRHCNGADRAELLPAIADVDAILIRSATKVDAEAVAAAKKLKVVARAGVGLDNVDVSAATKAGVMVVNAPTSNIVTAAELACGLLLATARNIPQANAALKNGEWKRSKYTGVELAEKTLGVVGLGRIGALVAQRMSAFGMKVVAYDPYVQPARAAQMGVKVLTLDELLEVSDFITVHLPKTPETLGLIGEEALHKVKPSVRIVNAARGGIVDEEALYSALKEGRVAGAGLDVYAKEPCTDSPLFEFDQVVCTPHLGASTDEAQEKAGIAVAKSVRLALAGELVPDAVNVQGGVIAEDVKPGLPLAERLGRIFTALAGEVAVRLDVEVYGEITQHDVKVLELSALKGVFEDVVDETVSYVNAPLFAQERGVEVRLTTSSESADHRNVVTVRGTLADGEEISVSGTLAGPKHVQKIVAVGEYDVDLALADHMVVLRYEDRPGVVGTVGRIIGEAGVNIAGMQVARAAVGGEALAVLTVDDTVPPAVLSEVSAEIGATSARSVNLV
;
A
#
# COMPACT_ATOMS: atom_id res chain seq x y z
N MET A 1 5.32 -19.08 26.29
CA MET A 1 6.16 -18.83 25.09
C MET A 1 5.20 -18.52 23.97
N SER A 2 5.21 -17.31 23.40
CA SER A 2 4.40 -17.02 22.22
C SER A 2 4.85 -17.93 21.09
N SER A 3 3.91 -18.60 20.39
CA SER A 3 4.25 -19.38 19.20
C SER A 3 4.84 -18.46 18.13
N LYS A 4 5.88 -18.92 17.43
CA LYS A 4 6.47 -18.14 16.32
C LYS A 4 5.38 -17.85 15.28
N PRO A 5 5.33 -16.64 14.70
CA PRO A 5 4.43 -16.37 13.60
C PRO A 5 4.75 -17.29 12.41
N VAL A 6 3.72 -17.72 11.69
CA VAL A 6 3.84 -18.69 10.60
C VAL A 6 3.83 -17.97 9.26
N VAL A 7 4.83 -18.26 8.43
CA VAL A 7 4.99 -17.72 7.08
C VAL A 7 4.85 -18.87 6.07
N LEU A 8 3.82 -18.82 5.23
CA LEU A 8 3.60 -19.79 4.16
C LEU A 8 4.28 -19.33 2.87
N ILE A 9 5.17 -20.14 2.32
CA ILE A 9 5.76 -19.97 0.99
C ILE A 9 4.99 -20.88 0.03
N ALA A 10 4.15 -20.30 -0.82
CA ALA A 10 3.24 -21.04 -1.68
C ALA A 10 3.79 -21.29 -3.11
N GLU A 11 4.98 -20.75 -3.41
CA GLU A 11 5.68 -20.93 -4.69
C GLU A 11 7.19 -21.06 -4.45
N GLU A 12 7.92 -21.52 -5.46
CA GLU A 12 9.38 -21.56 -5.39
C GLU A 12 9.96 -20.12 -5.34
N LEU A 13 10.69 -19.85 -4.25
CA LEU A 13 11.38 -18.59 -3.98
C LEU A 13 12.87 -18.87 -3.79
N SER A 14 13.71 -17.88 -4.11
CA SER A 14 15.16 -17.98 -3.89
C SER A 14 15.47 -18.31 -2.43
N PRO A 15 16.46 -19.17 -2.13
CA PRO A 15 16.93 -19.44 -0.76
C PRO A 15 17.24 -18.17 0.04
N ALA A 16 17.71 -17.11 -0.62
CA ALA A 16 17.97 -15.82 0.02
C ALA A 16 16.72 -15.18 0.65
N THR A 17 15.52 -15.54 0.18
CA THR A 17 14.23 -15.13 0.77
C THR A 17 14.06 -15.72 2.16
N VAL A 18 14.37 -17.00 2.32
CA VAL A 18 14.29 -17.73 3.60
C VAL A 18 15.33 -17.18 4.57
N ASP A 19 16.55 -16.93 4.08
CA ASP A 19 17.61 -16.32 4.88
C ASP A 19 17.24 -14.89 5.34
N ALA A 20 16.60 -14.11 4.47
CA ALA A 20 16.15 -12.75 4.79
C ALA A 20 14.95 -12.73 5.77
N LEU A 21 14.10 -13.76 5.78
CA LEU A 21 13.07 -13.93 6.81
C LEU A 21 13.70 -14.22 8.17
N GLY A 22 14.79 -14.97 8.23
CA GLY A 22 15.52 -15.27 9.46
C GLY A 22 14.80 -16.28 10.38
N PRO A 23 15.36 -16.55 11.57
CA PRO A 23 14.94 -17.68 12.43
C PRO A 23 13.70 -17.40 13.28
N ASP A 24 13.13 -16.19 13.20
CA ASP A 24 12.04 -15.73 14.08
C ASP A 24 10.67 -16.30 13.70
N PHE A 25 10.56 -16.92 12.51
CA PHE A 25 9.31 -17.43 11.94
C PHE A 25 9.31 -18.96 11.79
N GLU A 26 8.12 -19.55 11.82
CA GLU A 26 7.90 -20.90 11.32
C GLU A 26 7.60 -20.83 9.82
N ILE A 27 8.45 -21.42 8.98
CA ILE A 27 8.26 -21.40 7.53
C ILE A 27 7.57 -22.70 7.11
N ARG A 28 6.42 -22.57 6.44
CA ARG A 28 5.67 -23.67 5.83
C ARG A 28 5.70 -23.54 4.31
N HIS A 29 5.57 -24.65 3.61
CA HIS A 29 5.50 -24.67 2.14
C HIS A 29 4.25 -25.40 1.68
N CYS A 30 3.68 -24.97 0.57
CA CYS A 30 2.64 -25.70 -0.17
C CYS A 30 2.78 -25.45 -1.67
N ASN A 31 2.08 -26.24 -2.48
CA ASN A 31 1.85 -25.89 -3.88
C ASN A 31 0.67 -24.93 -3.99
N GLY A 32 0.93 -23.62 -4.01
CA GLY A 32 -0.12 -22.59 -4.07
C GLY A 32 -0.89 -22.53 -5.39
N ALA A 33 -0.38 -23.17 -6.46
CA ALA A 33 -1.13 -23.33 -7.71
C ALA A 33 -2.22 -24.42 -7.59
N ASP A 34 -2.12 -25.32 -6.61
CA ASP A 34 -3.17 -26.29 -6.30
C ASP A 34 -4.11 -25.72 -5.23
N ARG A 35 -5.36 -25.50 -5.64
CA ARG A 35 -6.37 -24.91 -4.75
C ARG A 35 -6.70 -25.82 -3.55
N ALA A 36 -6.63 -27.14 -3.73
CA ALA A 36 -6.90 -28.10 -2.66
C ALA A 36 -5.79 -28.13 -1.61
N GLU A 37 -4.57 -27.74 -1.97
CA GLU A 37 -3.45 -27.56 -1.03
C GLU A 37 -3.42 -26.16 -0.39
N LEU A 38 -3.68 -25.12 -1.19
CA LEU A 38 -3.61 -23.73 -0.74
C LEU A 38 -4.62 -23.42 0.37
N LEU A 39 -5.90 -23.77 0.18
CA LEU A 39 -6.98 -23.35 1.08
C LEU A 39 -6.82 -23.91 2.51
N PRO A 40 -6.46 -25.19 2.72
CA PRO A 40 -6.14 -25.69 4.06
C PRO A 40 -4.85 -25.07 4.62
N ALA A 41 -3.82 -24.88 3.79
CA ALA A 41 -2.51 -24.40 4.25
C ALA A 41 -2.54 -22.93 4.70
N ILE A 42 -3.34 -22.09 4.06
CA ILE A 42 -3.44 -20.64 4.36
C ILE A 42 -4.32 -20.35 5.59
N ALA A 43 -5.10 -21.32 6.08
CA ALA A 43 -6.10 -21.11 7.12
C ALA A 43 -5.53 -20.62 8.46
N ASP A 44 -4.31 -21.07 8.80
CA ASP A 44 -3.66 -20.84 10.09
C ASP A 44 -2.23 -20.30 9.93
N VAL A 45 -2.09 -19.23 9.13
CA VAL A 45 -0.79 -18.56 8.89
C VAL A 45 -0.90 -17.05 9.06
N ASP A 46 0.17 -16.41 9.51
CA ASP A 46 0.25 -14.97 9.70
C ASP A 46 0.64 -14.24 8.40
N ALA A 47 1.38 -14.91 7.52
CA ALA A 47 1.82 -14.37 6.24
C ALA A 47 1.81 -15.43 5.14
N ILE A 48 1.60 -14.99 3.90
CA ILE A 48 1.83 -15.80 2.69
C ILE A 48 2.76 -15.06 1.73
N LEU A 49 3.79 -15.74 1.24
CA LEU A 49 4.65 -15.29 0.14
C LEU A 49 4.27 -16.05 -1.13
N ILE A 50 3.99 -15.31 -2.19
CA ILE A 50 3.59 -15.83 -3.50
C ILE A 50 4.41 -15.18 -4.62
N ARG A 51 4.28 -15.71 -5.84
CA ARG A 51 4.75 -15.06 -7.08
C ARG A 51 3.59 -14.85 -8.05
N SER A 52 3.48 -15.67 -9.08
CA SER A 52 2.55 -15.47 -10.21
C SER A 52 1.62 -16.65 -10.43
N ALA A 53 1.96 -17.85 -9.94
CA ALA A 53 1.13 -19.04 -10.12
C ALA A 53 -0.01 -19.11 -9.09
N THR A 54 0.24 -18.70 -7.85
CA THR A 54 -0.77 -18.72 -6.77
C THR A 54 -1.75 -17.58 -6.92
N LYS A 55 -3.05 -17.87 -6.89
CA LYS A 55 -4.10 -16.85 -6.86
C LYS A 55 -4.60 -16.65 -5.43
N VAL A 56 -4.35 -15.47 -4.87
CA VAL A 56 -4.89 -15.03 -3.57
C VAL A 56 -6.10 -14.13 -3.84
N ASP A 57 -7.19 -14.77 -4.24
CA ASP A 57 -8.49 -14.15 -4.49
C ASP A 57 -9.35 -14.10 -3.21
N ALA A 58 -10.59 -13.58 -3.32
CA ALA A 58 -11.49 -13.44 -2.18
C ALA A 58 -11.76 -14.76 -1.41
N GLU A 59 -11.78 -15.92 -2.08
CA GLU A 59 -11.95 -17.22 -1.41
C GLU A 59 -10.71 -17.58 -0.57
N ALA A 60 -9.49 -17.33 -1.08
CA ALA A 60 -8.27 -17.58 -0.32
C ALA A 60 -8.17 -16.67 0.90
N VAL A 61 -8.49 -15.38 0.71
CA VAL A 61 -8.52 -14.40 1.80
C VAL A 61 -9.56 -14.80 2.86
N ALA A 62 -10.75 -15.23 2.45
CA ALA A 62 -11.80 -15.66 3.37
C ALA A 62 -11.43 -16.93 4.16
N ALA A 63 -10.64 -17.84 3.57
CA ALA A 63 -10.15 -19.03 4.26
C ALA A 63 -9.06 -18.70 5.31
N ALA A 64 -8.32 -17.61 5.11
CA ALA A 64 -7.13 -17.26 5.89
C ALA A 64 -7.46 -16.44 7.15
N LYS A 65 -7.86 -17.12 8.24
CA LYS A 65 -8.43 -16.46 9.44
C LYS A 65 -7.44 -15.65 10.28
N LYS A 66 -6.13 -15.87 10.12
CA LYS A 66 -5.07 -15.18 10.88
C LYS A 66 -4.15 -14.34 10.01
N LEU A 67 -4.43 -14.27 8.71
CA LEU A 67 -3.51 -13.67 7.75
C LEU A 67 -3.40 -12.17 8.01
N LYS A 68 -2.17 -11.69 8.13
CA LYS A 68 -1.86 -10.26 8.31
C LYS A 68 -1.22 -9.66 7.07
N VAL A 69 -0.48 -10.47 6.29
CA VAL A 69 0.21 -9.98 5.10
C VAL A 69 0.22 -10.99 3.95
N VAL A 70 -0.11 -10.51 2.74
CA VAL A 70 0.12 -11.16 1.45
C VAL A 70 1.30 -10.48 0.80
N ALA A 71 2.36 -11.22 0.55
CA ALA A 71 3.62 -10.70 0.07
C ALA A 71 3.95 -11.29 -1.31
N ARG A 72 3.87 -10.47 -2.35
CA ARG A 72 4.05 -10.92 -3.73
C ARG A 72 5.46 -10.59 -4.20
N ALA A 73 6.29 -11.62 -4.37
CA ALA A 73 7.66 -11.52 -4.89
C ALA A 73 7.65 -11.19 -6.40
N GLY A 74 7.32 -9.94 -6.71
CA GLY A 74 7.19 -9.39 -8.06
C GLY A 74 6.54 -8.00 -8.02
N VAL A 75 6.35 -7.38 -9.19
CA VAL A 75 5.80 -6.00 -9.28
C VAL A 75 4.29 -5.95 -9.46
N GLY A 76 3.74 -6.62 -10.48
CA GLY A 76 2.29 -6.71 -10.70
C GLY A 76 1.54 -7.35 -9.53
N LEU A 77 0.22 -7.22 -9.48
CA LEU A 77 -0.63 -7.81 -8.44
C LEU A 77 -1.87 -8.48 -9.02
N ASP A 78 -1.80 -8.86 -10.31
CA ASP A 78 -2.92 -9.42 -11.06
C ASP A 78 -3.48 -10.72 -10.45
N ASN A 79 -2.68 -11.40 -9.62
CA ASN A 79 -3.02 -12.64 -8.92
C ASN A 79 -3.37 -12.43 -7.42
N VAL A 80 -3.53 -11.19 -6.96
CA VAL A 80 -3.95 -10.84 -5.60
C VAL A 80 -5.18 -9.95 -5.66
N ASP A 81 -6.27 -10.36 -5.03
CA ASP A 81 -7.43 -9.50 -4.83
C ASP A 81 -7.16 -8.52 -3.69
N VAL A 82 -6.57 -7.39 -4.05
CA VAL A 82 -6.23 -6.31 -3.10
C VAL A 82 -7.48 -5.78 -2.40
N SER A 83 -8.64 -5.75 -3.08
CA SER A 83 -9.88 -5.26 -2.46
C SER A 83 -10.37 -6.22 -1.38
N ALA A 84 -10.38 -7.52 -1.65
CA ALA A 84 -10.74 -8.53 -0.66
C ALA A 84 -9.75 -8.54 0.51
N ALA A 85 -8.44 -8.47 0.23
CA ALA A 85 -7.40 -8.36 1.26
C ALA A 85 -7.61 -7.12 2.13
N THR A 86 -7.86 -5.96 1.52
CA THR A 86 -8.15 -4.71 2.24
C THR A 86 -9.35 -4.86 3.16
N LYS A 87 -10.48 -5.39 2.67
CA LYS A 87 -11.69 -5.61 3.51
C LYS A 87 -11.41 -6.52 4.71
N ALA A 88 -10.57 -7.54 4.51
CA ALA A 88 -10.17 -8.46 5.57
C ALA A 88 -9.07 -7.92 6.50
N GLY A 89 -8.62 -6.67 6.35
CA GLY A 89 -7.54 -6.08 7.15
C GLY A 89 -6.16 -6.66 6.84
N VAL A 90 -6.00 -7.33 5.69
CA VAL A 90 -4.76 -7.99 5.26
C VAL A 90 -3.92 -7.01 4.44
N MET A 91 -2.69 -6.77 4.88
CA MET A 91 -1.74 -5.94 4.15
C MET A 91 -1.27 -6.66 2.89
N VAL A 92 -1.21 -5.95 1.76
CA VAL A 92 -0.63 -6.46 0.51
C VAL A 92 0.67 -5.72 0.25
N VAL A 93 1.76 -6.47 0.06
CA VAL A 93 3.09 -5.92 -0.23
C VAL A 93 3.64 -6.52 -1.52
N ASN A 94 4.39 -5.74 -2.28
CA ASN A 94 5.07 -6.21 -3.49
C ASN A 94 6.56 -5.83 -3.49
N ALA A 95 7.28 -6.11 -4.59
CA ALA A 95 8.69 -5.76 -4.76
C ALA A 95 8.89 -4.84 -5.97
N PRO A 96 8.53 -3.55 -5.88
CA PRO A 96 8.27 -2.67 -7.03
C PRO A 96 9.52 -2.33 -7.88
N THR A 97 10.72 -2.55 -7.34
CA THR A 97 11.99 -2.26 -8.02
C THR A 97 12.79 -3.50 -8.41
N SER A 98 12.32 -4.70 -8.04
CA SER A 98 13.08 -5.94 -8.15
C SER A 98 13.44 -6.33 -9.60
N ASN A 99 12.56 -6.04 -10.56
CA ASN A 99 12.69 -6.50 -11.94
C ASN A 99 13.09 -5.40 -12.94
N ILE A 100 13.35 -4.15 -12.51
CA ILE A 100 13.45 -3.02 -13.44
C ILE A 100 14.58 -3.17 -14.47
N VAL A 101 15.68 -3.82 -14.07
CA VAL A 101 16.85 -4.07 -14.93
C VAL A 101 16.55 -5.21 -15.89
N THR A 102 16.12 -6.36 -15.35
CA THR A 102 15.80 -7.56 -16.12
C THR A 102 14.71 -7.32 -17.18
N ALA A 103 13.66 -6.58 -16.83
CA ALA A 103 12.59 -6.25 -17.77
C ALA A 103 13.08 -5.32 -18.89
N ALA A 104 13.95 -4.37 -18.58
CA ALA A 104 14.57 -3.51 -19.59
C ALA A 104 15.48 -4.31 -20.53
N GLU A 105 16.25 -5.26 -19.99
CA GLU A 105 17.11 -6.14 -20.77
C GLU A 105 16.31 -7.04 -21.73
N LEU A 106 15.20 -7.63 -21.26
CA LEU A 106 14.33 -8.42 -22.13
C LEU A 106 13.69 -7.57 -23.22
N ALA A 107 13.22 -6.36 -22.91
CA ALA A 107 12.67 -5.45 -23.93
C ALA A 107 13.70 -5.13 -25.02
N CYS A 108 14.94 -4.81 -24.63
CA CYS A 108 16.05 -4.64 -25.57
C CYS A 108 16.35 -5.93 -26.37
N GLY A 109 16.28 -7.09 -25.72
CA GLY A 109 16.47 -8.40 -26.34
C GLY A 109 15.41 -8.71 -27.39
N LEU A 110 14.13 -8.46 -27.10
CA LEU A 110 13.01 -8.60 -28.04
C LEU A 110 13.14 -7.63 -29.21
N LEU A 111 13.58 -6.40 -28.97
CA LEU A 111 13.86 -5.42 -30.01
C LEU A 111 14.95 -5.94 -30.97
N LEU A 112 16.06 -6.46 -30.44
CA LEU A 112 17.13 -7.05 -31.26
C LEU A 112 16.68 -8.32 -31.99
N ALA A 113 15.93 -9.20 -31.32
CA ALA A 113 15.44 -10.45 -31.88
C ALA A 113 14.51 -10.20 -33.07
N THR A 114 13.60 -9.23 -32.95
CA THR A 114 12.69 -8.80 -34.02
C THR A 114 13.39 -8.06 -35.15
N ALA A 115 14.45 -7.30 -34.86
CA ALA A 115 15.24 -6.65 -35.89
C ALA A 115 16.06 -7.64 -36.73
N ARG A 116 16.49 -8.77 -36.15
CA ARG A 116 17.51 -9.66 -36.74
C ARG A 116 17.06 -11.09 -37.03
N ASN A 117 15.78 -11.42 -36.84
CA ASN A 117 15.22 -12.76 -37.08
C ASN A 117 15.93 -13.86 -36.26
N ILE A 118 16.34 -13.55 -35.03
CA ILE A 118 17.21 -14.44 -34.23
C ILE A 118 16.52 -15.80 -33.98
N PRO A 119 15.26 -15.87 -33.48
CA PRO A 119 14.61 -17.15 -33.21
C PRO A 119 14.47 -18.03 -34.47
N GLN A 120 14.08 -17.42 -35.58
CA GLN A 120 13.82 -18.09 -36.85
C GLN A 120 15.11 -18.64 -37.46
N ALA A 121 16.19 -17.85 -37.47
CA ALA A 121 17.49 -18.29 -37.96
C ALA A 121 18.11 -19.39 -37.09
N ASN A 122 17.96 -19.29 -35.75
CA ASN A 122 18.38 -20.34 -34.82
C ASN A 122 17.61 -21.65 -35.04
N ALA A 123 16.28 -21.58 -35.25
CA ALA A 123 15.47 -22.76 -35.53
C ALA A 123 15.90 -23.46 -36.83
N ALA A 124 16.17 -22.70 -37.90
CA ALA A 124 16.66 -23.25 -39.17
C ALA A 124 17.98 -24.03 -38.97
N LEU A 125 18.95 -23.45 -38.25
CA LEU A 125 20.23 -24.13 -38.00
C LEU A 125 20.08 -25.38 -37.13
N LYS A 126 19.23 -25.35 -36.10
CA LYS A 126 18.92 -26.55 -35.29
C LYS A 126 18.27 -27.67 -36.11
N ASN A 127 17.57 -27.31 -37.18
CA ASN A 127 16.99 -28.24 -38.14
C ASN A 127 17.94 -28.64 -39.28
N GLY A 128 19.22 -28.23 -39.21
CA GLY A 128 20.24 -28.54 -40.23
C GLY A 128 20.10 -27.73 -41.53
N GLU A 129 19.35 -26.64 -41.52
CA GLU A 129 19.07 -25.83 -42.71
C GLU A 129 19.93 -24.55 -42.76
N TRP A 130 20.71 -24.38 -43.84
CA TRP A 130 21.50 -23.16 -44.06
C TRP A 130 20.74 -22.12 -44.89
N LYS A 131 19.77 -21.43 -44.28
CA LYS A 131 18.88 -20.46 -44.96
C LYS A 131 19.38 -19.01 -44.94
N ARG A 132 20.68 -18.78 -45.14
CA ARG A 132 21.30 -17.43 -45.04
C ARG A 132 20.60 -16.36 -45.89
N SER A 133 20.23 -16.69 -47.14
CA SER A 133 19.59 -15.74 -48.06
C SER A 133 18.13 -15.42 -47.74
N LYS A 134 17.45 -16.22 -46.90
CA LYS A 134 16.07 -15.97 -46.46
C LYS A 134 15.99 -14.76 -45.51
N TYR A 135 17.00 -14.56 -44.67
CA TYR A 135 16.92 -13.63 -43.54
C TYR A 135 17.67 -12.33 -43.84
N THR A 136 16.91 -11.23 -43.94
CA THR A 136 17.43 -9.87 -44.00
C THR A 136 16.98 -9.13 -42.74
N GLY A 137 17.94 -8.61 -41.97
CA GLY A 137 17.65 -7.85 -40.75
C GLY A 137 17.60 -6.35 -40.98
N VAL A 138 17.35 -5.61 -39.91
CA VAL A 138 17.37 -4.14 -39.87
C VAL A 138 18.45 -3.66 -38.92
N GLU A 139 19.20 -2.65 -39.35
CA GLU A 139 20.18 -1.95 -38.52
C GLU A 139 19.49 -0.93 -37.61
N LEU A 140 19.94 -0.85 -36.35
CA LEU A 140 19.36 0.04 -35.35
C LEU A 140 19.99 1.44 -35.35
N ALA A 141 21.26 1.55 -35.71
CA ALA A 141 21.98 2.83 -35.69
C ALA A 141 21.22 3.89 -36.51
N GLU A 142 21.16 5.11 -35.98
CA GLU A 142 20.49 6.28 -36.56
C GLU A 142 18.96 6.19 -36.70
N LYS A 143 18.35 5.02 -36.43
CA LYS A 143 16.89 4.84 -36.39
C LYS A 143 16.27 5.49 -35.16
N THR A 144 14.99 5.81 -35.28
CA THR A 144 14.22 6.40 -34.17
C THR A 144 13.54 5.32 -33.34
N LEU A 145 13.81 5.31 -32.04
CA LEU A 145 13.08 4.55 -31.04
C LEU A 145 12.05 5.45 -30.34
N GLY A 146 10.78 5.11 -30.48
CA GLY A 146 9.69 5.67 -29.68
C GLY A 146 9.48 4.87 -28.40
N VAL A 147 9.66 5.51 -27.25
CA VAL A 147 9.39 4.93 -25.93
C VAL A 147 8.05 5.43 -25.42
N VAL A 148 7.05 4.55 -25.35
CA VAL A 148 5.71 4.87 -24.85
C VAL A 148 5.67 4.53 -23.36
N GLY A 149 5.81 5.55 -22.50
CA GLY A 149 6.01 5.45 -21.06
C GLY A 149 7.48 5.58 -20.65
N LEU A 150 7.83 6.67 -19.96
CA LEU A 150 9.20 7.00 -19.53
C LEU A 150 9.37 6.80 -18.02
N GLY A 151 8.73 5.76 -17.48
CA GLY A 151 8.96 5.27 -16.12
C GLY A 151 10.35 4.63 -15.94
N ARG A 152 10.57 3.95 -14.81
CA ARG A 152 11.88 3.35 -14.47
C ARG A 152 12.42 2.41 -15.56
N ILE A 153 11.58 1.52 -16.09
CA ILE A 153 11.97 0.54 -17.13
C ILE A 153 12.17 1.24 -18.48
N GLY A 154 11.22 2.06 -18.92
CA GLY A 154 11.33 2.79 -20.19
C GLY A 154 12.57 3.68 -20.24
N ALA A 155 12.95 4.28 -19.11
CA ALA A 155 14.18 5.05 -18.98
C ALA A 155 15.44 4.20 -19.17
N LEU A 156 15.48 3.00 -18.58
CA LEU A 156 16.58 2.06 -18.73
C LEU A 156 16.70 1.51 -20.16
N VAL A 157 15.57 1.31 -20.84
CA VAL A 157 15.52 0.92 -22.26
C VAL A 157 16.02 2.07 -23.13
N ALA A 158 15.54 3.29 -22.93
CA ALA A 158 16.00 4.48 -23.62
C ALA A 158 17.52 4.63 -23.51
N GLN A 159 18.07 4.55 -22.30
CA GLN A 159 19.52 4.63 -22.06
C GLN A 159 20.30 3.55 -22.83
N ARG A 160 19.85 2.30 -22.76
CA ARG A 160 20.51 1.16 -23.43
C ARG A 160 20.46 1.31 -24.95
N MET A 161 19.31 1.68 -25.49
CA MET A 161 19.13 1.80 -26.94
C MET A 161 19.82 3.04 -27.54
N SER A 162 19.97 4.12 -26.77
CA SER A 162 20.85 5.23 -27.16
C SER A 162 22.30 4.78 -27.38
N ALA A 163 22.80 3.80 -26.61
CA ALA A 163 24.15 3.26 -26.79
C ALA A 163 24.31 2.44 -28.09
N PHE A 164 23.21 1.98 -28.70
CA PHE A 164 23.20 1.39 -30.05
C PHE A 164 23.17 2.46 -31.17
N GLY A 165 23.24 3.75 -30.82
CA GLY A 165 23.21 4.86 -31.77
C GLY A 165 21.80 5.22 -32.26
N MET A 166 20.75 4.77 -31.58
CA MET A 166 19.37 5.15 -31.90
C MET A 166 19.06 6.57 -31.44
N LYS A 167 18.17 7.25 -32.16
CA LYS A 167 17.55 8.51 -31.73
C LYS A 167 16.34 8.19 -30.86
N VAL A 168 16.32 8.62 -29.61
CA VAL A 168 15.24 8.27 -28.69
C VAL A 168 14.26 9.43 -28.53
N VAL A 169 12.98 9.13 -28.78
CA VAL A 169 11.84 10.00 -28.47
C VAL A 169 10.91 9.27 -27.51
N ALA A 170 10.14 10.01 -26.71
CA ALA A 170 9.24 9.40 -25.74
C ALA A 170 7.89 10.12 -25.67
N TYR A 171 6.86 9.35 -25.31
CA TYR A 171 5.56 9.87 -24.90
C TYR A 171 5.32 9.43 -23.46
N ASP A 172 5.15 10.41 -22.57
CA ASP A 172 4.72 10.19 -21.19
C ASP A 172 4.10 11.51 -20.67
N PRO A 173 2.77 11.58 -20.47
CA PRO A 173 2.13 12.81 -20.03
C PRO A 173 2.47 13.20 -18.58
N TYR A 174 3.09 12.29 -17.82
CA TYR A 174 3.44 12.49 -16.40
C TYR A 174 4.93 12.78 -16.19
N VAL A 175 5.77 12.75 -17.23
CA VAL A 175 7.19 13.05 -17.10
C VAL A 175 7.48 14.54 -17.25
N GLN A 176 8.28 15.09 -16.34
CA GLN A 176 8.75 16.46 -16.47
C GLN A 176 9.73 16.60 -17.65
N PRO A 177 9.56 17.56 -18.57
CA PRO A 177 10.42 17.72 -19.74
C PRO A 177 11.93 17.84 -19.41
N ALA A 178 12.27 18.48 -18.28
CA ALA A 178 13.65 18.62 -17.83
C ALA A 178 14.32 17.26 -17.54
N ARG A 179 13.58 16.30 -16.98
CA ARG A 179 14.09 14.95 -16.68
C ARG A 179 14.37 14.16 -17.96
N ALA A 180 13.50 14.25 -18.96
CA ALA A 180 13.72 13.62 -20.25
C ALA A 180 14.91 14.22 -21.00
N ALA A 181 15.06 15.56 -20.95
CA ALA A 181 16.17 16.27 -21.57
C ALA A 181 17.54 15.86 -20.99
N GLN A 182 17.64 15.65 -19.66
CA GLN A 182 18.85 15.13 -19.01
C GLN A 182 19.27 13.75 -19.52
N MET A 183 18.32 12.96 -20.02
CA MET A 183 18.57 11.64 -20.60
C MET A 183 18.84 11.69 -22.11
N GLY A 184 18.84 12.88 -22.71
CA GLY A 184 18.93 13.05 -24.17
C GLY A 184 17.69 12.57 -24.93
N VAL A 185 16.53 12.48 -24.25
CA VAL A 185 15.27 12.02 -24.83
C VAL A 185 14.35 13.21 -25.12
N LYS A 186 13.84 13.30 -26.34
CA LYS A 186 12.83 14.31 -26.70
C LYS A 186 11.43 13.78 -26.37
N VAL A 187 10.68 14.52 -25.57
CA VAL A 187 9.25 14.22 -25.32
C VAL A 187 8.41 14.74 -26.48
N LEU A 188 7.51 13.90 -26.99
CA LEU A 188 6.58 14.19 -28.08
C LEU A 188 5.14 13.84 -27.64
N THR A 189 4.17 14.32 -28.42
CA THR A 189 2.82 13.74 -28.35
C THR A 189 2.83 12.30 -28.87
N LEU A 190 1.80 11.51 -28.52
CA LEU A 190 1.70 10.13 -28.97
C LEU A 190 1.66 10.05 -30.51
N ASP A 191 0.88 10.91 -31.16
CA ASP A 191 0.75 10.95 -32.61
C ASP A 191 2.08 11.24 -33.31
N GLU A 192 2.79 12.28 -32.86
CA GLU A 192 4.12 12.59 -33.40
C GLU A 192 5.11 11.44 -33.20
N LEU A 193 5.07 10.76 -32.05
CA LEU A 193 5.92 9.60 -31.77
C LEU A 193 5.62 8.46 -32.75
N LEU A 194 4.34 8.13 -32.99
CA LEU A 194 3.92 7.06 -33.89
C LEU A 194 4.42 7.31 -35.31
N GLU A 195 4.31 8.55 -35.81
CA GLU A 195 4.70 8.93 -37.16
C GLU A 195 6.22 8.85 -37.40
N VAL A 196 7.03 9.18 -36.39
CA VAL A 196 8.50 9.27 -36.55
C VAL A 196 9.25 7.99 -36.19
N SER A 197 8.63 7.06 -35.48
CA SER A 197 9.30 5.89 -34.91
C SER A 197 9.55 4.77 -35.93
N ASP A 198 10.78 4.25 -35.95
CA ASP A 198 11.12 3.03 -36.68
C ASP A 198 10.99 1.79 -35.78
N PHE A 199 11.11 1.99 -34.47
CA PHE A 199 10.83 1.02 -33.42
C PHE A 199 9.99 1.68 -32.35
N ILE A 200 9.03 0.95 -31.79
CA ILE A 200 8.22 1.41 -30.65
C ILE A 200 8.35 0.38 -29.53
N THR A 201 8.55 0.85 -28.31
CA THR A 201 8.55 -0.01 -27.11
C THR A 201 7.62 0.57 -26.05
N VAL A 202 6.77 -0.27 -25.47
CA VAL A 202 5.74 0.12 -24.51
C VAL A 202 6.16 -0.22 -23.10
N HIS A 203 6.04 0.74 -22.17
CA HIS A 203 6.42 0.64 -20.75
C HIS A 203 5.43 1.35 -19.82
N LEU A 204 4.14 1.24 -20.12
CA LEU A 204 3.06 1.81 -19.31
C LEU A 204 2.52 0.78 -18.29
N PRO A 205 1.99 1.23 -17.13
CA PRO A 205 1.13 0.40 -16.31
C PRO A 205 -0.17 0.06 -17.06
N LYS A 206 -0.89 -0.98 -16.61
CA LYS A 206 -2.22 -1.31 -17.13
C LYS A 206 -3.27 -0.56 -16.32
N THR A 207 -3.98 0.34 -16.99
CA THR A 207 -5.07 1.17 -16.46
C THR A 207 -6.17 1.28 -17.50
N PRO A 208 -7.39 1.73 -17.14
CA PRO A 208 -8.45 1.99 -18.13
C PRO A 208 -8.01 2.91 -19.27
N GLU A 209 -7.14 3.88 -19.00
CA GLU A 209 -6.66 4.88 -19.97
C GLU A 209 -5.55 4.34 -20.90
N THR A 210 -4.88 3.26 -20.52
CA THR A 210 -3.73 2.69 -21.26
C THR A 210 -4.07 1.40 -21.98
N LEU A 211 -5.22 0.79 -21.67
CA LEU A 211 -5.73 -0.39 -22.37
C LEU A 211 -6.10 -0.03 -23.81
N GLY A 212 -5.55 -0.75 -24.79
CA GLY A 212 -5.77 -0.50 -26.21
C GLY A 212 -5.17 0.82 -26.71
N LEU A 213 -4.25 1.44 -25.95
CA LEU A 213 -3.65 2.72 -26.33
C LEU A 213 -2.98 2.66 -27.71
N ILE A 214 -2.32 1.54 -28.01
CA ILE A 214 -1.83 1.23 -29.36
C ILE A 214 -2.84 0.30 -30.04
N GLY A 215 -3.97 0.87 -30.43
CA GLY A 215 -5.06 0.22 -31.17
C GLY A 215 -5.05 0.55 -32.67
N GLU A 216 -6.16 0.26 -33.35
CA GLU A 216 -6.29 0.40 -34.81
C GLU A 216 -5.93 1.81 -35.32
N GLU A 217 -6.47 2.86 -34.71
CA GLU A 217 -6.20 4.25 -35.10
C GLU A 217 -4.72 4.63 -34.94
N ALA A 218 -4.07 4.16 -33.86
CA ALA A 218 -2.65 4.42 -33.62
C ALA A 218 -1.78 3.68 -34.65
N LEU A 219 -2.12 2.43 -34.96
CA LEU A 219 -1.44 1.59 -35.94
C LEU A 219 -1.62 2.07 -37.39
N HIS A 220 -2.54 2.99 -37.66
CA HIS A 220 -2.63 3.67 -38.96
C HIS A 220 -1.62 4.82 -39.14
N LYS A 221 -1.09 5.36 -38.04
CA LYS A 221 -0.15 6.50 -38.05
C LYS A 221 1.31 6.07 -38.14
N VAL A 222 1.60 4.80 -37.84
CA VAL A 222 2.97 4.29 -37.83
C VAL A 222 3.55 4.14 -39.23
N LYS A 223 4.88 4.14 -39.32
CA LYS A 223 5.58 3.78 -40.55
C LYS A 223 5.34 2.30 -40.87
N PRO A 224 5.17 1.91 -42.15
CA PRO A 224 5.10 0.51 -42.57
C PRO A 224 6.30 -0.35 -42.11
N SER A 225 7.47 0.29 -41.92
CA SER A 225 8.70 -0.37 -41.46
C SER A 225 8.78 -0.58 -39.94
N VAL A 226 7.80 -0.08 -39.17
CA VAL A 226 7.85 -0.07 -37.71
C VAL A 226 7.89 -1.48 -37.13
N ARG A 227 8.63 -1.66 -36.04
CA ARG A 227 8.55 -2.85 -35.18
C ARG A 227 8.12 -2.45 -33.79
N ILE A 228 7.17 -3.19 -33.22
CA ILE A 228 6.56 -2.84 -31.92
C ILE A 228 6.92 -3.88 -30.87
N VAL A 229 7.43 -3.44 -29.72
CA VAL A 229 7.78 -4.29 -28.59
C VAL A 229 6.84 -3.99 -27.41
N ASN A 230 6.23 -5.05 -26.85
CA ASN A 230 5.51 -4.96 -25.60
C ASN A 230 6.01 -6.04 -24.63
N ALA A 231 6.82 -5.61 -23.67
CA ALA A 231 7.26 -6.41 -22.53
C ALA A 231 6.81 -5.78 -21.20
N ALA A 232 5.70 -5.03 -21.23
CA ALA A 232 5.19 -4.29 -20.07
C ALA A 232 3.93 -4.92 -19.50
N ARG A 233 2.79 -4.72 -20.16
CA ARG A 233 1.50 -5.33 -19.78
C ARG A 233 0.70 -5.73 -21.01
N GLY A 234 0.05 -6.88 -20.93
CA GLY A 234 -0.85 -7.37 -21.97
C GLY A 234 -2.07 -6.45 -22.14
N GLY A 235 -2.46 -6.25 -23.40
CA GLY A 235 -3.59 -5.41 -23.78
C GLY A 235 -3.30 -3.91 -23.91
N ILE A 236 -2.08 -3.42 -23.65
CA ILE A 236 -1.74 -2.02 -24.00
C ILE A 236 -1.63 -1.84 -25.52
N VAL A 237 -0.99 -2.81 -26.17
CA VAL A 237 -1.10 -3.00 -27.62
C VAL A 237 -2.28 -3.92 -27.86
N ASP A 238 -3.23 -3.47 -28.66
CA ASP A 238 -4.40 -4.27 -29.03
C ASP A 238 -3.93 -5.42 -29.95
N GLU A 239 -4.15 -6.66 -29.51
CA GLU A 239 -3.66 -7.85 -30.21
C GLU A 239 -4.40 -8.11 -31.53
N GLU A 240 -5.69 -7.77 -31.61
CA GLU A 240 -6.50 -7.94 -32.82
C GLU A 240 -6.14 -6.88 -33.87
N ALA A 241 -5.95 -5.63 -33.44
CA ALA A 241 -5.48 -4.55 -34.30
C ALA A 241 -4.05 -4.82 -34.78
N LEU A 242 -3.17 -5.32 -33.90
CA LEU A 242 -1.80 -5.70 -34.27
C LEU A 242 -1.79 -6.85 -35.29
N TYR A 243 -2.65 -7.86 -35.12
CA TYR A 243 -2.80 -8.95 -36.08
C TYR A 243 -3.18 -8.41 -37.45
N SER A 244 -4.18 -7.53 -37.51
CA SER A 244 -4.65 -6.91 -38.76
C SER A 244 -3.55 -6.06 -39.42
N ALA A 245 -2.84 -5.25 -38.64
CA ALA A 245 -1.75 -4.41 -39.12
C ALA A 245 -0.54 -5.22 -39.64
N LEU A 246 -0.22 -6.35 -39.01
CA LEU A 246 0.82 -7.28 -39.48
C LEU A 246 0.40 -7.97 -40.78
N LYS A 247 -0.85 -8.43 -40.86
CA LYS A 247 -1.40 -9.09 -42.05
C LYS A 247 -1.43 -8.16 -43.26
N GLU A 248 -1.74 -6.89 -43.04
CA GLU A 248 -1.82 -5.85 -44.08
C GLU A 248 -0.45 -5.23 -44.41
N GLY A 249 0.60 -5.54 -43.64
CA GLY A 249 1.94 -4.98 -43.84
C GLY A 249 2.11 -3.52 -43.38
N ARG A 250 1.21 -3.02 -42.54
CA ARG A 250 1.34 -1.72 -41.84
C ARG A 250 2.38 -1.77 -40.72
N VAL A 251 2.62 -2.95 -40.16
CA VAL A 251 3.66 -3.21 -39.15
C VAL A 251 4.60 -4.29 -39.67
N ALA A 252 5.91 -4.06 -39.56
CA ALA A 252 6.93 -4.96 -40.10
C ALA A 252 7.28 -6.14 -39.17
N GLY A 253 6.89 -6.08 -37.90
CA GLY A 253 7.11 -7.16 -36.92
C GLY A 253 6.81 -6.72 -35.49
N ALA A 254 6.74 -7.69 -34.58
CA ALA A 254 6.46 -7.41 -33.17
C ALA A 254 7.23 -8.32 -32.21
N GLY A 255 7.55 -7.79 -31.03
CA GLY A 255 8.21 -8.52 -29.93
C GLY A 255 7.33 -8.50 -28.69
N LEU A 256 6.78 -9.63 -28.29
CA LEU A 256 5.75 -9.70 -27.24
C LEU A 256 6.20 -10.62 -26.12
N ASP A 257 6.16 -10.12 -24.89
CA ASP A 257 6.37 -10.94 -23.68
C ASP A 257 5.08 -11.17 -22.90
N VAL A 258 4.05 -10.35 -23.13
CA VAL A 258 2.85 -10.28 -22.29
C VAL A 258 1.60 -10.26 -23.15
N TYR A 259 0.50 -10.82 -22.62
CA TYR A 259 -0.74 -11.06 -23.35
C TYR A 259 -1.95 -10.59 -22.56
N ALA A 260 -3.01 -10.19 -23.26
CA ALA A 260 -4.25 -9.69 -22.66
C ALA A 260 -4.87 -10.70 -21.69
N LYS A 261 -4.75 -11.99 -22.01
CA LYS A 261 -5.12 -13.12 -21.18
C LYS A 261 -3.95 -14.09 -21.06
N GLU A 262 -3.58 -14.42 -19.83
CA GLU A 262 -2.50 -15.37 -19.54
C GLU A 262 -3.02 -16.51 -18.64
N PRO A 263 -2.57 -17.77 -18.84
CA PRO A 263 -1.64 -18.24 -19.88
C PRO A 263 -2.20 -18.12 -21.31
N CYS A 264 -1.33 -17.85 -22.29
CA CYS A 264 -1.67 -17.71 -23.71
C CYS A 264 -0.89 -18.72 -24.54
N THR A 265 -1.59 -19.55 -25.32
CA THR A 265 -0.97 -20.60 -26.15
C THR A 265 -1.51 -20.65 -27.58
N ASP A 266 -2.50 -19.83 -27.87
CA ASP A 266 -3.36 -19.88 -29.06
C ASP A 266 -3.56 -18.50 -29.69
N SER A 267 -2.69 -17.52 -29.39
CA SER A 267 -2.77 -16.20 -30.02
C SER A 267 -2.56 -16.32 -31.54
N PRO A 268 -3.43 -15.71 -32.37
CA PRO A 268 -3.25 -15.65 -33.83
C PRO A 268 -1.94 -14.98 -34.25
N LEU A 269 -1.35 -14.17 -33.37
CA LEU A 269 -0.07 -13.51 -33.61
C LEU A 269 1.09 -14.52 -33.76
N PHE A 270 0.95 -15.73 -33.24
CA PHE A 270 1.96 -16.79 -33.31
C PHE A 270 2.13 -17.38 -34.72
N GLU A 271 1.21 -17.07 -35.64
CA GLU A 271 1.26 -17.50 -37.04
C GLU A 271 2.32 -16.73 -37.87
N PHE A 272 2.74 -15.54 -37.40
CA PHE A 272 3.62 -14.66 -38.16
C PHE A 272 5.11 -14.92 -37.86
N ASP A 273 5.89 -15.26 -38.89
CA ASP A 273 7.36 -15.39 -38.82
C ASP A 273 8.03 -14.12 -38.24
N GLN A 274 7.46 -12.93 -38.47
CA GLN A 274 7.98 -11.64 -37.97
C GLN A 274 7.58 -11.29 -36.52
N VAL A 275 6.85 -12.16 -35.83
CA VAL A 275 6.53 -12.01 -34.40
C VAL A 275 7.50 -12.85 -33.57
N VAL A 276 8.17 -12.22 -32.61
CA VAL A 276 8.96 -12.89 -31.59
C VAL A 276 8.19 -12.84 -30.29
N CYS A 277 7.92 -14.00 -29.70
CA CYS A 277 7.10 -14.11 -28.52
C CYS A 277 7.79 -14.88 -27.39
N THR A 278 7.57 -14.46 -26.16
CA THR A 278 8.06 -15.12 -24.94
C THR A 278 6.93 -15.22 -23.90
N PRO A 279 6.91 -16.28 -23.06
CA PRO A 279 5.83 -16.51 -22.11
C PRO A 279 6.07 -15.73 -20.80
N HIS A 280 5.99 -14.40 -20.84
CA HIS A 280 6.11 -13.51 -19.68
C HIS A 280 7.40 -13.71 -18.87
N LEU A 281 8.54 -13.60 -19.56
CA LEU A 281 9.88 -13.81 -19.02
C LEU A 281 10.54 -12.53 -18.48
N GLY A 282 9.88 -11.36 -18.54
CA GLY A 282 10.48 -10.06 -18.18
C GLY A 282 11.05 -9.95 -16.76
N ALA A 283 10.68 -10.85 -15.84
CA ALA A 283 11.25 -10.95 -14.51
C ALA A 283 11.88 -12.33 -14.20
N SER A 284 11.98 -13.20 -15.21
CA SER A 284 12.40 -14.60 -15.04
C SER A 284 13.92 -14.74 -15.09
N THR A 285 14.62 -14.10 -14.15
CA THR A 285 16.06 -14.31 -13.89
C THR A 285 16.33 -14.53 -12.41
N ASP A 286 17.44 -15.20 -12.10
CA ASP A 286 17.85 -15.48 -10.72
C ASP A 286 18.01 -14.19 -9.92
N GLU A 287 18.61 -13.14 -10.50
CA GLU A 287 18.83 -11.86 -9.83
C GLU A 287 17.53 -11.12 -9.51
N ALA A 288 16.55 -11.17 -10.42
CA ALA A 288 15.25 -10.53 -10.18
C ALA A 288 14.45 -11.28 -9.11
N GLN A 289 14.49 -12.61 -9.15
CA GLN A 289 13.82 -13.47 -8.17
C GLN A 289 14.43 -13.31 -6.78
N GLU A 290 15.75 -13.27 -6.68
CA GLU A 290 16.46 -13.02 -5.43
C GLU A 290 16.13 -11.65 -4.86
N LYS A 291 16.21 -10.58 -5.66
CA LYS A 291 15.85 -9.22 -5.23
C LYS A 291 14.40 -9.13 -4.77
N ALA A 292 13.48 -9.75 -5.51
CA ALA A 292 12.06 -9.76 -5.17
C ALA A 292 11.82 -10.49 -3.84
N GLY A 293 12.41 -11.67 -3.69
CA GLY A 293 12.35 -12.47 -2.47
C GLY A 293 12.86 -11.73 -1.24
N ILE A 294 14.08 -11.16 -1.32
CA ILE A 294 14.68 -10.39 -0.22
C ILE A 294 13.81 -9.18 0.15
N ALA A 295 13.27 -8.47 -0.85
CA ALA A 295 12.43 -7.30 -0.60
C ALA A 295 11.15 -7.68 0.16
N VAL A 296 10.42 -8.69 -0.32
CA VAL A 296 9.17 -9.10 0.35
C VAL A 296 9.41 -9.74 1.70
N ALA A 297 10.51 -10.46 1.89
CA ALA A 297 10.88 -11.02 3.19
C ALA A 297 11.07 -9.91 4.24
N LYS A 298 11.76 -8.81 3.88
CA LYS A 298 11.90 -7.64 4.77
C LYS A 298 10.55 -7.00 5.08
N SER A 299 9.69 -6.85 4.07
CA SER A 299 8.34 -6.30 4.25
C SER A 299 7.47 -7.15 5.17
N VAL A 300 7.55 -8.49 5.06
CA VAL A 300 6.85 -9.41 5.97
C VAL A 300 7.37 -9.30 7.39
N ARG A 301 8.68 -9.18 7.59
CA ARG A 301 9.26 -8.95 8.93
C ARG A 301 8.70 -7.69 9.59
N LEU A 302 8.69 -6.58 8.84
CA LEU A 302 8.13 -5.31 9.32
C LEU A 302 6.63 -5.45 9.63
N ALA A 303 5.86 -6.03 8.72
CA ALA A 303 4.41 -6.23 8.89
C ALA A 303 4.09 -7.03 10.16
N LEU A 304 4.79 -8.14 10.39
CA LEU A 304 4.55 -9.02 11.53
C LEU A 304 5.09 -8.46 12.85
N ALA A 305 6.04 -7.52 12.80
CA ALA A 305 6.48 -6.75 13.95
C ALA A 305 5.52 -5.59 14.31
N GLY A 306 4.47 -5.35 13.51
CA GLY A 306 3.59 -4.19 13.66
C GLY A 306 4.26 -2.87 13.25
N GLU A 307 5.36 -2.94 12.51
CA GLU A 307 6.07 -1.79 11.97
C GLU A 307 5.47 -1.36 10.62
N LEU A 308 5.76 -0.13 10.20
CA LEU A 308 5.34 0.34 8.89
C LEU A 308 6.12 -0.35 7.77
N VAL A 309 5.41 -0.71 6.72
CA VAL A 309 5.93 -1.36 5.53
C VAL A 309 5.89 -0.38 4.34
N PRO A 310 7.04 0.17 3.91
CA PRO A 310 7.10 1.14 2.81
C PRO A 310 6.56 0.62 1.47
N ASP A 311 6.62 -0.69 1.26
CA ASP A 311 6.17 -1.38 0.05
C ASP A 311 4.72 -1.91 0.16
N ALA A 312 3.96 -1.48 1.18
CA ALA A 312 2.54 -1.78 1.29
C ALA A 312 1.76 -1.04 0.20
N VAL A 313 0.88 -1.78 -0.47
CA VAL A 313 0.15 -1.32 -1.65
C VAL A 313 -1.23 -0.80 -1.28
N ASN A 314 -1.79 -1.32 -0.17
CA ASN A 314 -3.11 -0.96 0.33
C ASN A 314 -3.08 -0.22 1.69
N VAL A 315 -1.93 0.35 2.07
CA VAL A 315 -1.79 1.25 3.20
C VAL A 315 -1.45 2.64 2.68
N GLN A 316 -2.12 3.68 3.17
CA GLN A 316 -1.75 5.06 2.87
C GLN A 316 -0.63 5.51 3.82
N GLY A 317 0.25 6.40 3.39
CA GLY A 317 1.39 6.86 4.19
C GLY A 317 2.65 6.06 3.90
N GLY A 318 3.60 6.69 3.18
CA GLY A 318 4.87 6.10 2.81
C GLY A 318 5.83 5.97 4.00
N VAL A 319 7.12 6.21 3.77
CA VAL A 319 8.14 6.13 4.83
C VAL A 319 7.82 7.12 5.97
N ILE A 320 7.62 6.61 7.18
CA ILE A 320 7.40 7.42 8.39
C ILE A 320 8.72 8.00 8.87
N ALA A 321 8.77 9.31 9.12
CA ALA A 321 9.91 9.93 9.78
C ALA A 321 10.12 9.38 11.21
N GLU A 322 11.36 9.20 11.64
CA GLU A 322 11.68 8.69 12.99
C GLU A 322 11.02 9.51 14.10
N ASP A 323 10.87 10.82 13.90
CA ASP A 323 10.21 11.72 14.86
C ASP A 323 8.69 11.49 14.95
N VAL A 324 8.06 10.91 13.91
CA VAL A 324 6.62 10.65 13.84
C VAL A 324 6.26 9.28 14.42
N LYS A 325 7.16 8.29 14.31
CA LYS A 325 6.92 6.91 14.76
C LYS A 325 6.43 6.79 16.22
N PRO A 326 7.02 7.50 17.21
CA PRO A 326 6.55 7.44 18.60
C PRO A 326 5.11 7.93 18.77
N GLY A 327 4.59 8.73 17.84
CA GLY A 327 3.23 9.28 17.87
C GLY A 327 2.14 8.30 17.45
N LEU A 328 2.46 7.21 16.75
CA LEU A 328 1.43 6.27 16.28
C LEU A 328 0.63 5.64 17.42
N PRO A 329 1.26 5.05 18.46
CA PRO A 329 0.51 4.42 19.55
C PRO A 329 -0.26 5.46 20.37
N LEU A 330 0.22 6.71 20.43
CA LEU A 330 -0.52 7.81 21.05
C LEU A 330 -1.78 8.14 20.25
N ALA A 331 -1.67 8.35 18.94
CA ALA A 331 -2.81 8.65 18.07
C ALA A 331 -3.86 7.54 18.10
N GLU A 332 -3.44 6.26 18.10
CA GLU A 332 -4.34 5.11 18.24
C GLU A 332 -5.07 5.12 19.58
N ARG A 333 -4.37 5.33 20.69
CA ARG A 333 -4.99 5.43 22.01
C ARG A 333 -5.94 6.63 22.12
N LEU A 334 -5.59 7.77 21.53
CA LEU A 334 -6.48 8.94 21.46
C LEU A 334 -7.76 8.63 20.66
N GLY A 335 -7.67 7.86 19.58
CA GLY A 335 -8.85 7.39 18.83
C GLY A 335 -9.79 6.54 19.70
N ARG A 336 -9.26 5.58 20.45
CA ARG A 336 -10.07 4.77 21.38
C ARG A 336 -10.68 5.59 22.51
N ILE A 337 -9.90 6.51 23.08
CA ILE A 337 -10.39 7.45 24.11
C ILE A 337 -11.53 8.29 23.55
N PHE A 338 -11.37 8.85 22.34
CA PHE A 338 -12.41 9.62 21.67
C PHE A 338 -13.71 8.81 21.55
N THR A 339 -13.64 7.57 21.06
CA THR A 339 -14.80 6.68 20.93
C THR A 339 -15.49 6.43 22.27
N ALA A 340 -14.71 6.15 23.32
CA ALA A 340 -15.25 5.94 24.67
C ALA A 340 -15.93 7.20 25.25
N LEU A 341 -15.43 8.39 24.92
CA LEU A 341 -16.02 9.66 25.34
C LEU A 341 -17.30 9.99 24.57
N ALA A 342 -17.26 9.81 23.24
CA ALA A 342 -18.40 10.00 22.35
C ALA A 342 -19.56 9.08 22.71
N GLY A 343 -19.30 7.79 22.93
CA GLY A 343 -20.32 6.80 23.19
C GLY A 343 -21.19 6.46 21.96
N GLU A 344 -20.90 7.07 20.82
CA GLU A 344 -21.48 6.78 19.50
C GLU A 344 -20.46 7.09 18.39
N VAL A 345 -20.78 6.73 17.15
CA VAL A 345 -19.93 7.01 15.98
C VAL A 345 -20.15 8.44 15.51
N ALA A 346 -19.09 9.22 15.42
CA ALA A 346 -19.14 10.61 14.94
C ALA A 346 -19.50 10.68 13.45
N VAL A 347 -20.22 11.73 13.05
CA VAL A 347 -20.52 11.99 11.63
C VAL A 347 -19.31 12.59 10.91
N ARG A 348 -18.43 13.26 11.66
CA ARG A 348 -17.18 13.83 11.17
C ARG A 348 -16.08 13.61 12.21
N LEU A 349 -14.88 13.28 11.74
CA LEU A 349 -13.68 13.12 12.52
C LEU A 349 -12.55 13.99 11.95
N ASP A 350 -12.03 14.92 12.75
CA ASP A 350 -10.85 15.70 12.43
C ASP A 350 -9.67 15.19 13.27
N VAL A 351 -8.59 14.76 12.60
CA VAL A 351 -7.31 14.47 13.24
C VAL A 351 -6.44 15.70 13.06
N GLU A 352 -6.20 16.43 14.14
CA GLU A 352 -5.46 17.69 14.12
C GLU A 352 -4.04 17.45 14.67
N VAL A 353 -3.03 17.83 13.91
CA VAL A 353 -1.62 17.67 14.30
C VAL A 353 -0.96 19.03 14.35
N TYR A 354 -0.47 19.40 15.54
CA TYR A 354 0.14 20.69 15.82
C TYR A 354 1.62 20.55 16.18
N GLY A 355 2.41 21.56 15.82
CA GLY A 355 3.79 21.73 16.27
C GLY A 355 4.85 21.32 15.23
N GLU A 356 6.10 21.18 15.69
CA GLU A 356 7.25 20.96 14.80
C GLU A 356 7.17 19.65 13.99
N ILE A 357 6.43 18.66 14.49
CA ILE A 357 6.22 17.35 13.83
C ILE A 357 5.56 17.48 12.45
N THR A 358 4.84 18.57 12.18
CA THR A 358 4.19 18.81 10.88
C THR A 358 5.18 19.18 9.76
N GLN A 359 6.48 19.30 10.05
CA GLN A 359 7.53 19.40 9.04
C GLN A 359 7.73 18.07 8.29
N HIS A 360 7.26 16.96 8.88
CA HIS A 360 7.27 15.62 8.29
C HIS A 360 5.91 15.25 7.71
N ASP A 361 5.84 14.15 6.94
CA ASP A 361 4.54 13.58 6.54
C ASP A 361 3.88 12.87 7.74
N VAL A 362 2.76 13.45 8.20
CA VAL A 362 2.01 12.99 9.38
C VAL A 362 0.72 12.25 9.03
N LYS A 363 0.47 11.93 7.75
CA LYS A 363 -0.75 11.20 7.33
C LYS A 363 -0.98 9.89 8.05
N VAL A 364 0.10 9.22 8.44
CA VAL A 364 0.01 7.97 9.20
C VAL A 364 -0.60 8.14 10.60
N LEU A 365 -0.54 9.35 11.19
CA LEU A 365 -1.22 9.64 12.46
C LEU A 365 -2.74 9.66 12.29
N GLU A 366 -3.26 10.12 11.14
CA GLU A 366 -4.69 10.02 10.80
C GLU A 366 -5.13 8.56 10.78
N LEU A 367 -4.38 7.69 10.08
CA LEU A 367 -4.69 6.26 10.02
C LEU A 367 -4.60 5.58 11.38
N SER A 368 -3.62 5.94 12.19
CA SER A 368 -3.47 5.39 13.54
C SER A 368 -4.63 5.81 14.44
N ALA A 369 -5.05 7.08 14.37
CA ALA A 369 -6.23 7.56 15.07
C ALA A 369 -7.50 6.86 14.61
N LEU A 370 -7.72 6.71 13.29
CA LEU A 370 -8.87 5.98 12.76
C LEU A 370 -8.89 4.52 13.20
N LYS A 371 -7.74 3.84 13.19
CA LYS A 371 -7.63 2.47 13.70
C LYS A 371 -8.16 2.41 15.14
N GLY A 372 -7.68 3.32 15.99
CA GLY A 372 -8.17 3.43 17.36
C GLY A 372 -9.66 3.74 17.47
N VAL A 373 -10.18 4.66 16.65
CA VAL A 373 -11.60 5.03 16.68
C VAL A 373 -12.50 3.83 16.41
N PHE A 374 -12.15 3.00 15.42
CA PHE A 374 -12.99 1.87 15.03
C PHE A 374 -12.74 0.58 15.81
N GLU A 375 -11.63 0.45 16.53
CA GLU A 375 -11.25 -0.76 17.28
C GLU A 375 -12.37 -1.27 18.20
N ASP A 376 -13.07 -0.35 18.89
CA ASP A 376 -14.14 -0.68 19.83
C ASP A 376 -15.56 -0.52 19.22
N VAL A 377 -15.66 -0.26 17.91
CA VAL A 377 -16.93 0.01 17.19
C VAL A 377 -17.35 -1.13 16.27
N VAL A 378 -16.39 -1.92 15.80
CA VAL A 378 -16.61 -2.98 14.81
C VAL A 378 -16.23 -4.35 15.37
N ASP A 379 -16.89 -5.41 14.90
CA ASP A 379 -16.56 -6.79 15.31
C ASP A 379 -15.33 -7.33 14.54
N GLU A 380 -15.03 -6.75 13.38
CA GLU A 380 -13.88 -7.10 12.56
C GLU A 380 -12.56 -6.52 13.09
N THR A 381 -11.44 -7.20 12.84
CA THR A 381 -10.13 -6.66 13.22
C THR A 381 -9.80 -5.39 12.44
N VAL A 382 -9.47 -4.31 13.15
CA VAL A 382 -9.08 -3.04 12.56
C VAL A 382 -7.57 -2.98 12.33
N SER A 383 -7.17 -2.40 11.21
CA SER A 383 -5.80 -2.27 10.75
C SER A 383 -5.61 -0.92 10.07
N TYR A 384 -4.35 -0.54 9.83
CA TYR A 384 -4.01 0.62 9.00
C TYR A 384 -4.52 0.53 7.54
N VAL A 385 -4.97 -0.66 7.12
CA VAL A 385 -5.48 -0.95 5.77
C VAL A 385 -6.98 -0.67 5.68
N ASN A 386 -7.77 -1.18 6.63
CA ASN A 386 -9.24 -1.13 6.58
C ASN A 386 -9.87 -0.01 7.43
N ALA A 387 -9.12 0.66 8.31
CA ALA A 387 -9.66 1.77 9.10
C ALA A 387 -10.32 2.88 8.25
N PRO A 388 -9.74 3.33 7.11
CA PRO A 388 -10.42 4.30 6.23
C PRO A 388 -11.69 3.76 5.59
N LEU A 389 -11.75 2.45 5.32
CA LEU A 389 -12.93 1.80 4.74
C LEU A 389 -14.08 1.81 5.74
N PHE A 390 -13.82 1.50 7.01
CA PHE A 390 -14.84 1.56 8.06
C PHE A 390 -15.44 2.96 8.24
N ALA A 391 -14.61 4.00 8.12
CA ALA A 391 -15.08 5.38 8.10
C ALA A 391 -16.02 5.63 6.91
N GLN A 392 -15.60 5.25 5.71
CA GLN A 392 -16.39 5.45 4.49
C GLN A 392 -17.73 4.70 4.52
N GLU A 393 -17.74 3.43 4.94
CA GLU A 393 -18.95 2.60 5.03
C GLU A 393 -19.97 3.13 6.03
N ARG A 394 -19.50 3.83 7.07
CA ARG A 394 -20.34 4.48 8.09
C ARG A 394 -20.66 5.94 7.77
N GLY A 395 -20.20 6.45 6.63
CA GLY A 395 -20.42 7.83 6.20
C GLY A 395 -19.70 8.87 7.06
N VAL A 396 -18.64 8.47 7.77
CA VAL A 396 -17.83 9.37 8.60
C VAL A 396 -16.91 10.18 7.70
N GLU A 397 -17.08 11.50 7.70
CA GLU A 397 -16.14 12.39 7.02
C GLU A 397 -14.85 12.50 7.83
N VAL A 398 -13.70 12.11 7.26
CA VAL A 398 -12.40 12.19 7.93
C VAL A 398 -11.56 13.29 7.31
N ARG A 399 -10.91 14.10 8.16
CA ARG A 399 -9.97 15.15 7.73
C ARG A 399 -8.73 15.21 8.61
N LEU A 400 -7.55 15.24 7.98
CA LEU A 400 -6.29 15.62 8.62
C LEU A 400 -6.08 17.13 8.51
N THR A 401 -5.94 17.81 9.65
CA THR A 401 -5.56 19.22 9.72
C THR A 401 -4.19 19.34 10.35
N THR A 402 -3.30 20.16 9.79
CA THR A 402 -1.93 20.34 10.30
C THR A 402 -1.60 21.81 10.50
N SER A 403 -0.90 22.14 11.59
CA SER A 403 -0.36 23.48 11.84
C SER A 403 1.01 23.39 12.51
N SER A 404 1.97 24.22 12.07
CA SER A 404 3.28 24.31 12.72
C SER A 404 3.25 25.01 14.07
N GLU A 405 2.18 25.75 14.37
CA GLU A 405 1.99 26.46 15.64
C GLU A 405 1.30 25.55 16.65
N SER A 406 1.87 25.47 17.86
CA SER A 406 1.30 24.78 19.01
C SER A 406 1.52 25.68 20.23
N ALA A 407 0.48 25.91 21.03
CA ALA A 407 0.48 26.90 22.10
C ALA A 407 1.38 26.49 23.28
N ASP A 408 1.15 25.30 23.84
CA ASP A 408 1.71 24.93 25.16
C ASP A 408 2.66 23.72 25.10
N HIS A 409 2.64 22.96 24.01
CA HIS A 409 3.47 21.76 23.84
C HIS A 409 4.22 21.78 22.52
N ARG A 410 5.36 21.10 22.46
CA ARG A 410 6.18 21.02 21.23
C ARG A 410 5.41 20.42 20.06
N ASN A 411 4.66 19.35 20.33
CA ASN A 411 3.79 18.66 19.39
C ASN A 411 2.49 18.26 20.10
N VAL A 412 1.34 18.36 19.44
CA VAL A 412 0.05 17.88 19.94
C VAL A 412 -0.67 17.12 18.84
N VAL A 413 -1.31 16.01 19.19
CA VAL A 413 -2.27 15.33 18.33
C VAL A 413 -3.63 15.43 18.99
N THR A 414 -4.62 15.92 18.27
CA THR A 414 -6.01 16.02 18.72
C THR A 414 -6.87 15.12 17.83
N VAL A 415 -7.72 14.30 18.46
CA VAL A 415 -8.81 13.62 17.77
C VAL A 415 -10.08 14.36 18.17
N ARG A 416 -10.70 15.04 17.21
CA ARG A 416 -11.95 15.78 17.36
C ARG A 416 -13.02 15.11 16.52
N GLY A 417 -14.25 15.06 17.01
CA GLY A 417 -15.38 14.64 16.19
C GLY A 417 -16.66 15.37 16.54
N THR A 418 -17.53 15.45 15.54
CA THR A 418 -18.87 16.01 15.65
C THR A 418 -19.87 14.86 15.68
N LEU A 419 -20.73 14.85 16.69
CA LEU A 419 -21.79 13.87 16.89
C LEU A 419 -23.04 14.20 16.04
N ALA A 420 -24.00 13.28 15.99
CA ALA A 420 -25.20 13.46 15.14
C ALA A 420 -26.11 14.61 15.59
N ASP A 421 -26.05 14.97 16.88
CA ASP A 421 -26.78 16.10 17.47
C ASP A 421 -26.02 17.44 17.38
N GLY A 422 -24.79 17.41 16.84
CA GLY A 422 -23.91 18.55 16.71
C GLY A 422 -22.98 18.80 17.90
N GLU A 423 -23.01 17.97 18.94
CA GLU A 423 -22.02 18.03 20.02
C GLU A 423 -20.61 17.79 19.47
N GLU A 424 -19.65 18.62 19.86
CA GLU A 424 -18.23 18.40 19.55
C GLU A 424 -17.51 17.81 20.75
N ILE A 425 -16.78 16.72 20.51
CA ILE A 425 -15.92 16.07 21.50
C ILE A 425 -14.51 16.05 20.95
N SER A 426 -13.54 16.34 21.80
CA SER A 426 -12.13 16.25 21.45
C SER A 426 -11.31 15.67 22.58
N VAL A 427 -10.22 15.00 22.22
CA VAL A 427 -9.16 14.60 23.15
C VAL A 427 -7.81 14.90 22.51
N SER A 428 -6.94 15.54 23.28
CA SER A 428 -5.61 15.97 22.82
C SER A 428 -4.53 15.28 23.64
N GLY A 429 -3.46 14.87 22.97
CA GLY A 429 -2.33 14.22 23.61
C GLY A 429 -0.98 14.67 23.08
N THR A 430 0.06 14.41 23.89
CA THR A 430 1.46 14.69 23.54
C THR A 430 2.38 13.60 24.06
N LEU A 431 3.64 13.63 23.60
CA LEU A 431 4.73 12.80 24.10
C LEU A 431 5.68 13.66 24.92
N ALA A 432 5.82 13.34 26.21
CA ALA A 432 6.64 14.10 27.15
C ALA A 432 7.98 13.43 27.46
N GLY A 433 9.03 14.25 27.44
CA GLY A 433 10.39 13.86 27.81
C GLY A 433 11.05 12.87 26.86
N PRO A 434 12.31 12.48 27.13
CA PRO A 434 13.10 11.60 26.27
C PRO A 434 12.60 10.15 26.24
N LYS A 435 11.70 9.77 27.17
CA LYS A 435 11.05 8.46 27.20
C LYS A 435 9.76 8.41 26.39
N HIS A 436 9.37 9.51 25.75
CA HIS A 436 8.10 9.63 25.01
C HIS A 436 6.90 9.18 25.84
N VAL A 437 6.81 9.64 27.09
CA VAL A 437 5.68 9.31 27.95
C VAL A 437 4.41 9.90 27.35
N GLN A 438 3.43 9.07 27.05
CA GLN A 438 2.15 9.49 26.49
C GLN A 438 1.35 10.23 27.55
N LYS A 439 0.84 11.41 27.20
CA LYS A 439 0.03 12.23 28.07
C LYS A 439 -1.22 12.73 27.37
N ILE A 440 -2.31 12.81 28.13
CA ILE A 440 -3.51 13.57 27.75
C ILE A 440 -3.30 14.99 28.24
N VAL A 441 -3.47 15.95 27.33
CA VAL A 441 -3.25 17.38 27.60
C VAL A 441 -4.51 18.23 27.51
N ALA A 442 -5.55 17.73 26.83
CA ALA A 442 -6.87 18.35 26.86
C ALA A 442 -7.97 17.33 26.60
N VAL A 443 -9.17 17.60 27.13
CA VAL A 443 -10.41 16.92 26.80
C VAL A 443 -11.49 17.97 26.61
N GLY A 444 -12.02 18.12 25.39
CA GLY A 444 -12.87 19.23 25.04
C GLY A 444 -12.14 20.57 25.21
N GLU A 445 -12.74 21.47 26.00
CA GLU A 445 -12.17 22.79 26.35
C GLU A 445 -11.32 22.79 27.63
N TYR A 446 -11.17 21.63 28.29
CA TYR A 446 -10.51 21.54 29.57
C TYR A 446 -9.05 21.07 29.43
N ASP A 447 -8.13 21.92 29.86
CA ASP A 447 -6.70 21.58 29.93
C ASP A 447 -6.42 20.59 31.07
N VAL A 448 -5.72 19.51 30.74
CA VAL A 448 -5.26 18.49 31.69
C VAL A 448 -3.78 18.19 31.46
N ASP A 449 -3.13 17.47 32.38
CA ASP A 449 -1.77 16.97 32.23
C ASP A 449 -1.64 15.66 33.01
N LEU A 450 -2.11 14.58 32.39
CA LEU A 450 -2.09 13.23 32.97
C LEU A 450 -1.36 12.25 32.06
N ALA A 451 -0.61 11.33 32.66
CA ALA A 451 -0.10 10.17 31.93
C ALA A 451 -1.28 9.32 31.45
N LEU A 452 -1.21 8.87 30.20
CA LEU A 452 -2.22 8.01 29.62
C LEU A 452 -2.13 6.61 30.26
N ALA A 453 -3.25 6.12 30.80
CA ALA A 453 -3.35 4.81 31.46
C ALA A 453 -4.34 3.90 30.72
N ASP A 454 -4.21 2.58 30.94
CA ASP A 454 -5.05 1.59 30.25
C ASP A 454 -6.52 1.65 30.72
N HIS A 455 -6.75 2.05 31.97
CA HIS A 455 -8.09 2.27 32.52
C HIS A 455 -8.25 3.70 33.01
N MET A 456 -9.30 4.38 32.53
CA MET A 456 -9.59 5.76 32.91
C MET A 456 -11.09 5.98 33.13
N VAL A 457 -11.40 6.99 33.94
CA VAL A 457 -12.76 7.50 34.12
C VAL A 457 -12.76 9.00 33.85
N VAL A 458 -13.69 9.45 33.01
CA VAL A 458 -13.89 10.86 32.68
C VAL A 458 -15.29 11.28 33.10
N LEU A 459 -15.37 12.30 33.96
CA LEU A 459 -16.60 12.80 34.54
C LEU A 459 -16.75 14.29 34.20
N ARG A 460 -17.94 14.71 33.76
CA ARG A 460 -18.35 16.12 33.69
C ARG A 460 -19.48 16.34 34.70
N TYR A 461 -19.37 17.39 35.52
CA TYR A 461 -20.31 17.67 36.60
C TYR A 461 -20.28 19.14 37.03
N GLU A 462 -21.30 19.59 37.76
CA GLU A 462 -21.32 20.93 38.36
C GLU A 462 -20.40 21.01 39.59
N ASP A 463 -19.45 21.95 39.59
CA ASP A 463 -18.46 22.09 40.66
C ASP A 463 -19.11 22.51 41.98
N ARG A 464 -19.18 21.57 42.93
CA ARG A 464 -19.72 21.79 44.27
C ARG A 464 -18.91 21.05 45.34
N PRO A 465 -18.88 21.55 46.59
CA PRO A 465 -18.16 20.90 47.67
C PRO A 465 -18.58 19.44 47.87
N GLY A 466 -17.60 18.55 48.05
CA GLY A 466 -17.81 17.13 48.37
C GLY A 466 -17.68 16.17 47.18
N VAL A 467 -17.79 16.63 45.93
CA VAL A 467 -17.79 15.75 44.75
C VAL A 467 -16.54 14.86 44.67
N VAL A 468 -15.35 15.45 44.78
CA VAL A 468 -14.07 14.69 44.73
C VAL A 468 -14.02 13.62 45.84
N GLY A 469 -14.51 13.93 47.04
CA GLY A 469 -14.58 12.99 48.15
C GLY A 469 -15.55 11.85 47.88
N THR A 470 -16.72 12.15 47.31
CA THR A 470 -17.71 11.15 46.89
C THR A 470 -17.16 10.20 45.83
N VAL A 471 -16.53 10.73 44.77
CA VAL A 471 -15.92 9.91 43.71
C VAL A 471 -14.87 8.97 44.30
N GLY A 472 -13.94 9.50 45.11
CA GLY A 472 -12.91 8.69 45.75
C GLY A 472 -13.46 7.62 46.69
N ARG A 473 -14.53 7.93 47.44
CA ARG A 473 -15.21 6.97 48.33
C ARG A 473 -15.81 5.82 47.53
N ILE A 474 -16.64 6.11 46.53
CA ILE A 474 -17.38 5.08 45.76
C ILE A 474 -16.40 4.16 45.02
N ILE A 475 -15.41 4.74 44.32
CA ILE A 475 -14.41 3.96 43.57
C ILE A 475 -13.54 3.12 44.53
N GLY A 476 -13.16 3.69 45.68
CA GLY A 476 -12.38 2.98 46.69
C GLY A 476 -13.15 1.85 47.40
N GLU A 477 -14.45 2.04 47.67
CA GLU A 477 -15.34 1.01 48.23
C GLU A 477 -15.55 -0.16 47.25
N ALA A 478 -15.47 0.10 45.95
CA ALA A 478 -15.45 -0.91 44.90
C ALA A 478 -14.10 -1.65 44.78
N GLY A 479 -13.08 -1.27 45.56
CA GLY A 479 -11.76 -1.89 45.55
C GLY A 479 -10.87 -1.46 44.38
N VAL A 480 -11.22 -0.38 43.67
CA VAL A 480 -10.42 0.14 42.56
C VAL A 480 -9.53 1.28 43.05
N ASN A 481 -8.23 1.19 42.80
CA ASN A 481 -7.28 2.23 43.19
C ASN A 481 -7.20 3.35 42.13
N ILE A 482 -7.07 4.60 42.59
CA ILE A 482 -6.92 5.78 41.73
C ILE A 482 -5.43 6.13 41.69
N ALA A 483 -4.77 5.84 40.57
CA ALA A 483 -3.35 6.10 40.36
C ALA A 483 -3.03 7.58 40.15
N GLY A 484 -3.98 8.33 39.59
CA GLY A 484 -3.85 9.74 39.30
C GLY A 484 -5.21 10.35 39.01
N MET A 485 -5.39 11.61 39.40
CA MET A 485 -6.63 12.35 39.21
C MET A 485 -6.29 13.81 38.94
N GLN A 486 -6.94 14.39 37.93
CA GLN A 486 -6.91 15.81 37.69
C GLN A 486 -8.33 16.34 37.53
N VAL A 487 -8.59 17.48 38.16
CA VAL A 487 -9.83 18.24 38.02
C VAL A 487 -9.50 19.54 37.32
N ALA A 488 -10.20 19.81 36.23
CA ALA A 488 -10.14 21.03 35.47
C ALA A 488 -11.50 21.73 35.50
N ARG A 489 -11.51 23.06 35.48
CA ARG A 489 -12.74 23.87 35.50
C ARG A 489 -12.59 25.05 34.55
N ALA A 490 -13.64 25.34 33.79
CA ALA A 490 -13.66 26.49 32.89
C ALA A 490 -13.84 27.82 33.68
N ALA A 491 -14.61 27.78 34.78
CA ALA A 491 -14.81 28.91 35.70
C ALA A 491 -15.07 28.42 37.13
N VAL A 492 -14.85 29.27 38.13
CA VAL A 492 -15.14 28.95 39.53
C VAL A 492 -16.64 28.75 39.73
N GLY A 493 -17.06 27.56 40.20
CA GLY A 493 -18.48 27.23 40.43
C GLY A 493 -19.28 26.93 39.15
N GLY A 494 -18.61 26.70 38.02
CA GLY A 494 -19.22 26.25 36.77
C GLY A 494 -19.14 24.73 36.59
N GLU A 495 -19.18 24.26 35.35
CA GLU A 495 -18.90 22.85 35.04
C GLU A 495 -17.41 22.54 35.25
N ALA A 496 -17.15 21.34 35.77
CA ALA A 496 -15.82 20.78 35.96
C ALA A 496 -15.70 19.44 35.24
N LEU A 497 -14.49 19.15 34.79
CA LEU A 497 -14.06 17.87 34.26
C LEU A 497 -13.13 17.20 35.26
N ALA A 498 -13.39 15.94 35.61
CA ALA A 498 -12.42 15.10 36.30
C ALA A 498 -11.97 13.96 35.38
N VAL A 499 -10.65 13.80 35.24
CA VAL A 499 -10.03 12.67 34.56
C VAL A 499 -9.27 11.87 35.61
N LEU A 500 -9.63 10.60 35.75
CA LEU A 500 -9.02 9.66 36.69
C LEU A 500 -8.33 8.56 35.89
N THR A 501 -7.11 8.23 36.30
CA THR A 501 -6.40 7.01 35.91
C THR A 501 -6.55 6.01 37.05
N VAL A 502 -6.96 4.79 36.73
CA VAL A 502 -7.28 3.75 37.72
C VAL A 502 -6.53 2.46 37.39
N ASP A 503 -6.31 1.63 38.40
CA ASP A 503 -5.52 0.40 38.23
C ASP A 503 -6.30 -0.75 37.57
N ASP A 504 -7.64 -0.68 37.52
CA ASP A 504 -8.52 -1.71 36.97
C ASP A 504 -9.78 -1.09 36.36
N THR A 505 -10.52 -1.88 35.57
CA THR A 505 -11.78 -1.48 34.94
C THR A 505 -12.83 -1.14 35.99
N VAL A 506 -13.42 0.06 35.92
CA VAL A 506 -14.52 0.45 36.81
C VAL A 506 -15.81 -0.22 36.35
N PRO A 507 -16.47 -1.05 37.20
CA PRO A 507 -17.70 -1.71 36.80
C PRO A 507 -18.81 -0.69 36.43
N PRO A 508 -19.65 -0.97 35.41
CA PRO A 508 -20.70 -0.04 34.98
C PRO A 508 -21.66 0.36 36.10
N ALA A 509 -21.93 -0.54 37.06
CA ALA A 509 -22.76 -0.24 38.23
C ALA A 509 -22.14 0.82 39.14
N VAL A 510 -20.82 0.75 39.36
CA VAL A 510 -20.07 1.71 40.17
C VAL A 510 -20.01 3.06 39.45
N LEU A 511 -19.79 3.08 38.14
CA LEU A 511 -19.81 4.31 37.35
C LEU A 511 -21.20 4.98 37.38
N SER A 512 -22.28 4.18 37.32
CA SER A 512 -23.66 4.68 37.42
C SER A 512 -23.95 5.27 38.80
N GLU A 513 -23.46 4.65 39.87
CA GLU A 513 -23.57 5.16 41.23
C GLU A 513 -22.84 6.50 41.39
N VAL A 514 -21.59 6.59 40.91
CA VAL A 514 -20.82 7.83 40.87
C VAL A 514 -21.60 8.92 40.14
N SER A 515 -22.08 8.64 38.93
CA SER A 515 -22.81 9.58 38.10
C SER A 515 -24.07 10.11 38.81
N ALA A 516 -24.83 9.23 39.46
CA ALA A 516 -26.06 9.59 40.16
C ALA A 516 -25.81 10.41 41.43
N GLU A 517 -24.81 10.06 42.23
CA GLU A 517 -24.56 10.74 43.51
C GLU A 517 -23.97 12.14 43.30
N ILE A 518 -23.08 12.30 42.31
CA ILE A 518 -22.47 13.61 42.03
C ILE A 518 -23.36 14.48 41.13
N GLY A 519 -24.34 13.90 40.45
CA GLY A 519 -25.17 14.59 39.46
C GLY A 519 -24.37 14.92 38.20
N ALA A 520 -23.61 13.95 37.69
CA ALA A 520 -22.76 14.14 36.52
C ALA A 520 -23.59 14.37 35.25
N THR A 521 -23.17 15.34 34.44
CA THR A 521 -23.69 15.53 33.07
C THR A 521 -23.18 14.43 32.14
N SER A 522 -21.95 13.95 32.36
CA SER A 522 -21.43 12.76 31.71
C SER A 522 -20.50 11.95 32.61
N ALA A 523 -20.54 10.63 32.46
CA ALA A 523 -19.63 9.70 33.11
C ALA A 523 -19.23 8.60 32.12
N ARG A 524 -17.95 8.53 31.75
CA ARG A 524 -17.42 7.61 30.75
C ARG A 524 -16.26 6.83 31.33
N SER A 525 -16.26 5.51 31.14
CA SER A 525 -15.11 4.64 31.39
C SER A 525 -14.38 4.41 30.07
N VAL A 526 -13.06 4.54 30.10
CA VAL A 526 -12.19 4.19 28.98
C VAL A 526 -11.39 2.94 29.36
N ASN A 527 -11.40 1.95 28.48
CA ASN A 527 -10.59 0.74 28.61
C ASN A 527 -9.77 0.53 27.34
N LEU A 528 -8.45 0.47 27.46
CA LEU A 528 -7.51 0.39 26.33
C LEU A 528 -6.79 -0.97 26.24
N VAL A 529 -7.22 -1.97 27.00
CA VAL A 529 -6.69 -3.36 26.96
C VAL A 529 -7.66 -4.35 26.35
#